data_AF-A0A958FXP7-F1
#
_entry.id   AF-A0A958FXP7-F1
#
_cell.length_a   1.000
_cell.length_b   1.000
_cell.length_c   1.000
_cell.angle_alpha   90.00
_cell.angle_beta   90.00
_cell.angle_gamma   90.00
#
_symmetry.space_group_name_H-M   'P 1'
#
loop_
_entity.id
_entity.type
_entity.pdbx_description
1 polymer ?
#
loop_
_entity_poly.entity_id
_entity_poly.type
_entity_poly.pdbx_seq_one_letter_code
_entity_poly.pdbx_strand_id
1 'polypeptide(L)'
;MSNKVEIFYMIILFGLFVIPKVLQRFRLPAAITSFLLGTISAIFMPEVFVSDVTLKFFSTFGIVALFLFAGLDANLHELRREKNILLQHTFIGLVVVMGATILVRYGLDLDARPAVLVALALVTPSTGFILDSLKTFGFSPQINFWIKVKAVSTEFVALGALMICLQSVSWQQMAISIAVLGLMIILLPLVFKIFAKLIVPHAPNSEFTFLL
;
A
#
# COMPACT_ATOMS: atom_id res chain seq x y z
N MET A 1 -7.13 26.00 24.40
CA MET A 1 -7.55 25.52 23.06
C MET A 1 -7.00 24.13 22.70
N SER A 2 -5.94 23.58 23.34
CA SER A 2 -5.38 22.26 22.94
C SER A 2 -6.25 21.05 23.32
N ASN A 3 -6.92 21.05 24.48
CA ASN A 3 -7.75 19.89 24.90
C ASN A 3 -8.83 19.48 23.88
N LYS A 4 -9.42 20.43 23.13
CA LYS A 4 -10.46 20.10 22.12
C LYS A 4 -9.88 19.33 20.93
N VAL A 5 -8.68 19.70 20.51
CA VAL A 5 -7.96 19.06 19.40
C VAL A 5 -7.49 17.67 19.80
N GLU A 6 -6.99 17.51 21.02
CA GLU A 6 -6.60 16.21 21.58
C GLU A 6 -7.78 15.25 21.69
N ILE A 7 -8.92 15.71 22.23
CA ILE A 7 -10.15 14.93 22.32
C ILE A 7 -10.63 14.52 20.91
N PHE A 8 -10.52 15.41 19.93
CA PHE A 8 -10.89 15.10 18.55
C PHE A 8 -10.06 13.94 17.97
N TYR A 9 -8.72 13.99 18.11
CA TYR A 9 -7.86 12.90 17.66
C TYR A 9 -8.12 11.60 18.44
N MET A 10 -8.38 11.68 19.75
CA MET A 10 -8.77 10.51 20.54
C MET A 10 -10.06 9.88 20.02
N ILE A 11 -11.07 10.67 19.67
CA ILE A 11 -12.33 10.18 19.09
C ILE A 11 -12.08 9.51 17.74
N ILE A 12 -11.25 10.11 16.87
CA ILE A 12 -10.89 9.49 15.57
C ILE A 12 -10.20 8.16 15.79
N LEU A 13 -9.16 8.12 16.62
CA LEU A 13 -8.40 6.90 16.88
C LEU A 13 -9.31 5.83 17.50
N PHE A 14 -10.14 6.20 18.47
CA PHE A 14 -11.11 5.30 19.07
C PHE A 14 -12.07 4.74 18.01
N GLY A 15 -12.63 5.59 17.15
CA GLY A 15 -13.50 5.18 16.05
C GLY A 15 -12.81 4.20 15.11
N LEU A 16 -11.58 4.51 14.67
CA LEU A 16 -10.79 3.67 13.77
C LEU A 16 -10.31 2.36 14.40
N PHE A 17 -10.10 2.30 15.71
CA PHE A 17 -9.69 1.05 16.37
C PHE A 17 -10.88 0.17 16.76
N VAL A 18 -11.99 0.76 17.18
CA VAL A 18 -13.13 0.02 17.75
C VAL A 18 -14.13 -0.36 16.67
N ILE A 19 -14.54 0.57 15.80
CA ILE A 19 -15.62 0.32 14.84
C ILE A 19 -15.26 -0.80 13.86
N PRO A 20 -14.06 -0.82 13.23
CA PRO A 20 -13.68 -1.93 12.34
C PRO A 20 -13.64 -3.26 13.07
N LYS A 21 -13.11 -3.32 14.30
CA LYS A 21 -13.07 -4.57 15.10
C LYS A 21 -14.47 -5.07 15.45
N VAL A 22 -15.39 -4.17 15.82
CA VAL A 22 -16.78 -4.55 16.07
C VAL A 22 -17.44 -5.05 14.79
N LEU A 23 -17.20 -4.40 13.66
CA LEU A 23 -17.81 -4.77 12.37
C LEU A 23 -17.21 -6.04 11.75
N GLN A 24 -15.97 -6.41 12.10
CA GLN A 24 -15.37 -7.69 11.72
C GLN A 24 -16.22 -8.89 12.17
N ARG A 25 -17.00 -8.78 13.26
CA ARG A 25 -17.94 -9.86 13.68
C ARG A 25 -19.01 -10.17 12.63
N PHE A 26 -19.30 -9.21 11.75
CA PHE A 26 -20.20 -9.36 10.61
C PHE A 26 -19.47 -9.71 9.31
N ARG A 27 -18.20 -10.13 9.40
CA ARG A 27 -17.33 -10.48 8.26
C ARG A 27 -17.01 -9.29 7.34
N LEU A 28 -17.10 -8.05 7.85
CA LEU A 28 -16.65 -6.87 7.13
C LEU A 28 -15.14 -6.69 7.33
N PRO A 29 -14.33 -6.61 6.25
CA PRO A 29 -12.90 -6.36 6.37
C PRO A 29 -12.64 -5.00 7.03
N ALA A 30 -11.70 -4.97 7.99
CA ALA A 30 -11.36 -3.74 8.69
C ALA A 30 -10.86 -2.65 7.74
N ALA A 31 -10.06 -3.02 6.75
CA ALA A 31 -9.58 -2.13 5.69
C ALA A 31 -10.71 -1.32 5.02
N ILE A 32 -11.73 -2.04 4.52
CA ILE A 32 -12.88 -1.45 3.83
C ILE A 32 -13.67 -0.57 4.80
N THR A 33 -13.87 -1.05 6.02
CA THR A 33 -14.61 -0.32 7.05
C THR A 33 -13.91 0.99 7.41
N SER A 34 -12.61 0.97 7.67
CA SER A 34 -11.81 2.17 7.97
C SER A 34 -11.77 3.15 6.81
N PHE A 35 -11.65 2.64 5.57
CA PHE A 35 -11.70 3.47 4.37
C PHE A 35 -13.05 4.19 4.27
N LEU A 36 -14.17 3.47 4.38
CA LEU A 36 -15.51 4.05 4.31
C LEU A 36 -15.75 5.06 5.43
N LEU A 37 -15.33 4.78 6.66
CA LEU A 37 -15.42 5.74 7.77
C LEU A 37 -14.65 7.03 7.45
N GLY A 38 -13.44 6.91 6.91
CA GLY A 38 -12.64 8.06 6.48
C GLY A 38 -13.32 8.84 5.35
N THR A 39 -13.81 8.16 4.32
CA THR A 39 -14.50 8.78 3.18
C THR A 39 -15.77 9.50 3.62
N ILE A 40 -16.62 8.86 4.41
CA ILE A 40 -17.83 9.45 4.97
C ILE A 40 -17.47 10.69 5.80
N SER A 41 -16.49 10.57 6.70
CA SER A 41 -16.06 11.70 7.54
C SER A 41 -15.54 12.88 6.70
N ALA A 42 -14.76 12.61 5.65
CA ALA A 42 -14.26 13.64 4.74
C ALA A 42 -15.36 14.32 3.93
N ILE A 43 -16.41 13.59 3.53
CA ILE A 43 -17.56 14.15 2.79
C ILE A 43 -18.41 15.04 3.70
N PHE A 44 -18.71 14.58 4.92
CA PHE A 44 -19.57 15.32 5.84
C PHE A 44 -18.85 16.45 6.59
N MET A 45 -17.53 16.38 6.74
CA MET A 45 -16.73 17.35 7.50
C MET A 45 -15.41 17.70 6.78
N PRO A 46 -15.45 18.26 5.56
CA PRO A 46 -14.27 18.48 4.74
C PRO A 46 -13.26 19.44 5.37
N GLU A 47 -13.71 20.53 6.00
CA GLU A 47 -12.84 21.52 6.67
C GLU A 47 -12.03 20.91 7.81
N VAL A 48 -12.56 19.84 8.42
CA VAL A 48 -11.93 19.19 9.58
C VAL A 48 -11.00 18.06 9.14
N PHE A 49 -11.36 17.29 8.11
CA PHE A 49 -10.63 16.08 7.74
C PHE A 49 -9.70 16.24 6.52
N VAL A 50 -10.00 17.16 5.59
CA VAL A 50 -9.22 17.32 4.35
C VAL A 50 -8.06 18.32 4.52
N SER A 51 -8.30 19.39 5.27
CA SER A 51 -7.31 20.45 5.50
C SER A 51 -6.35 20.20 6.67
N ASP A 52 -6.58 19.15 7.46
CA ASP A 52 -5.78 18.90 8.65
C ASP A 52 -4.42 18.25 8.31
N VAL A 53 -3.35 18.98 8.66
CA VAL A 53 -1.97 18.61 8.36
C VAL A 53 -1.55 17.35 9.13
N THR A 54 -2.01 17.20 10.38
CA THR A 54 -1.67 16.06 11.24
C THR A 54 -2.29 14.78 10.71
N LEU A 55 -3.56 14.82 10.31
CA LEU A 55 -4.24 13.68 9.67
C LEU A 55 -3.53 13.29 8.37
N LYS A 56 -3.11 14.26 7.56
CA LYS A 56 -2.34 14.01 6.34
C LYS A 56 -0.98 13.35 6.63
N PHE A 57 -0.29 13.76 7.68
CA PHE A 57 0.95 13.09 8.12
C PHE A 57 0.67 11.65 8.53
N PHE A 58 -0.31 11.41 9.41
CA PHE A 58 -0.65 10.07 9.87
C PHE A 58 -1.14 9.16 8.75
N SER A 59 -1.92 9.66 7.78
CA SER A 59 -2.36 8.85 6.64
C SER A 59 -1.19 8.46 5.75
N THR A 60 -0.23 9.37 5.54
CA THR A 60 0.98 9.09 4.76
C THR A 60 1.83 8.04 5.46
N PHE A 61 2.10 8.21 6.76
CA PHE A 61 2.85 7.22 7.55
C PHE A 61 2.14 5.87 7.60
N GLY A 62 0.81 5.85 7.76
CA GLY A 62 0.02 4.63 7.81
C GLY A 62 0.10 3.84 6.51
N ILE A 63 -0.07 4.50 5.35
CA ILE A 63 0.06 3.85 4.04
C ILE A 63 1.50 3.35 3.82
N VAL A 64 2.50 4.19 4.10
CA VAL A 64 3.92 3.79 3.96
C VAL A 64 4.25 2.59 4.85
N ALA A 65 3.78 2.58 6.10
CA ALA A 65 3.99 1.46 7.02
C ALA A 65 3.29 0.19 6.52
N LEU A 66 2.04 0.27 6.06
CA LEU A 66 1.30 -0.87 5.53
C LEU A 66 2.05 -1.52 4.35
N PHE A 67 2.55 -0.71 3.41
CA PHE A 67 3.34 -1.21 2.29
C PHE A 67 4.70 -1.75 2.69
N LEU A 68 5.37 -1.11 3.67
CA LEU A 68 6.62 -1.61 4.22
C LEU A 68 6.44 -3.00 4.84
N PHE A 69 5.42 -3.17 5.70
CA PHE A 69 5.12 -4.45 6.34
C PHE A 69 4.73 -5.53 5.32
N ALA A 70 3.93 -5.16 4.33
CA ALA A 70 3.59 -6.04 3.22
C ALA A 70 4.84 -6.52 2.47
N GLY A 71 5.81 -5.63 2.26
CA GLY A 71 7.10 -5.95 1.64
C GLY A 71 7.99 -6.84 2.52
N LEU A 72 8.01 -6.63 3.84
CA LEU A 72 8.75 -7.48 4.77
C LEU A 72 8.14 -8.90 4.88
N ASP A 73 6.82 -9.01 4.82
CA ASP A 73 6.09 -10.29 4.82
C ASP A 73 6.25 -11.07 3.48
N ALA A 74 6.90 -10.48 2.47
CA ALA A 74 7.16 -11.11 1.19
C ALA A 74 8.49 -11.88 1.19
N ASN A 75 8.41 -13.20 1.00
CA ASN A 75 9.60 -14.05 0.96
C ASN A 75 10.26 -13.99 -0.44
N LEU A 76 11.35 -13.22 -0.55
CA LEU A 76 12.13 -13.07 -1.80
C LEU A 76 12.68 -14.39 -2.34
N HIS A 77 13.04 -15.33 -1.46
CA HIS A 77 13.57 -16.62 -1.88
C HIS A 77 12.48 -17.48 -2.54
N GLU A 78 11.28 -17.47 -1.97
CA GLU A 78 10.12 -18.16 -2.54
C GLU A 78 9.64 -17.49 -3.84
N LEU A 79 9.71 -16.16 -3.92
CA LEU A 79 9.36 -15.41 -5.14
C LEU A 79 10.29 -15.75 -6.32
N ARG A 80 11.59 -15.96 -6.04
CA ARG A 80 12.56 -16.41 -7.05
C ARG A 80 12.33 -17.84 -7.51
N ARG A 81 11.90 -18.72 -6.61
CA ARG A 81 11.60 -20.13 -6.93
C ARG A 81 10.49 -20.22 -7.99
N GLU A 82 9.48 -19.35 -7.89
CA GLU A 82 8.33 -19.31 -8.79
C GLU A 82 8.40 -18.18 -9.83
N LYS A 83 9.61 -17.85 -10.31
CA LYS A 83 9.82 -16.76 -11.28
C LYS A 83 8.94 -16.85 -12.53
N ASN A 84 8.59 -18.06 -12.97
CA ASN A 84 7.76 -18.28 -14.15
C ASN A 84 6.32 -17.82 -13.90
N ILE A 85 5.78 -18.13 -12.72
CA ILE A 85 4.43 -17.69 -12.30
C ILE A 85 4.41 -16.17 -12.16
N LEU A 86 5.47 -15.60 -11.58
CA LEU A 86 5.64 -14.15 -11.46
C LEU A 86 5.61 -13.48 -12.85
N LEU A 87 6.44 -13.93 -13.79
CA LEU A 87 6.47 -13.38 -15.15
C LEU A 87 5.13 -13.49 -15.87
N GLN A 88 4.45 -14.63 -15.75
CA GLN A 88 3.13 -14.83 -16.34
C GLN A 88 2.11 -13.85 -15.76
N HIS A 89 2.07 -13.67 -14.44
CA HIS A 89 1.11 -12.76 -13.81
C HIS A 89 1.45 -11.29 -14.03
N THR A 90 2.74 -10.95 -14.13
CA THR A 90 3.18 -9.61 -14.57
C THR A 90 2.68 -9.32 -15.99
N PHE A 91 2.83 -10.27 -16.91
CA PHE A 91 2.35 -10.12 -18.28
C PHE A 91 0.82 -9.98 -18.34
N ILE A 92 0.08 -10.84 -17.62
CA ILE A 92 -1.37 -10.74 -17.51
C ILE A 92 -1.78 -9.38 -16.94
N GLY A 93 -1.10 -8.92 -15.88
CA GLY A 93 -1.35 -7.62 -15.27
C GLY A 93 -1.17 -6.47 -16.27
N LEU A 94 -0.11 -6.51 -17.08
CA LEU A 94 0.11 -5.52 -18.15
C LEU A 94 -1.03 -5.53 -19.17
N VAL A 95 -1.47 -6.71 -19.61
CA VAL A 95 -2.59 -6.85 -20.55
C VAL A 95 -3.88 -6.29 -19.95
N VAL A 96 -4.16 -6.59 -18.68
CA VAL A 96 -5.34 -6.06 -17.97
C VAL A 96 -5.28 -4.53 -17.85
N VAL A 97 -4.12 -3.97 -17.46
CA VAL A 97 -3.93 -2.51 -17.38
C VAL A 97 -4.10 -1.85 -18.74
N MET A 98 -3.55 -2.43 -19.82
CA MET A 98 -3.72 -1.91 -21.18
C MET A 98 -5.19 -1.94 -21.61
N GLY A 99 -5.88 -3.06 -21.41
CA GLY A 99 -7.31 -3.19 -21.72
C GLY A 99 -8.17 -2.19 -20.94
N ALA A 100 -7.93 -2.07 -19.63
CA ALA A 100 -8.63 -1.09 -18.79
C ALA A 100 -8.32 0.35 -19.21
N THR A 101 -7.07 0.66 -19.57
CA THR A 101 -6.68 1.98 -20.08
C THR A 101 -7.46 2.33 -21.35
N ILE A 102 -7.58 1.40 -22.29
CA ILE A 102 -8.35 1.60 -23.54
C ILE A 102 -9.82 1.88 -23.20
N LEU A 103 -10.44 1.05 -22.35
CA LEU A 103 -11.84 1.22 -21.94
C LEU A 103 -12.08 2.56 -21.24
N VAL A 104 -11.20 2.94 -20.31
CA VAL A 104 -11.28 4.22 -19.59
C VAL A 104 -11.08 5.40 -20.54
N ARG A 105 -10.08 5.32 -21.43
CA ARG A 105 -9.75 6.38 -22.38
C ARG A 105 -10.96 6.72 -23.26
N TYR A 106 -11.56 5.71 -23.87
CA TYR A 106 -12.70 5.91 -24.77
C TYR A 106 -14.03 6.07 -24.03
N GLY A 107 -14.20 5.47 -22.85
CA GLY A 107 -15.43 5.56 -22.07
C GLY A 107 -15.59 6.87 -21.29
N LEU A 108 -14.48 7.49 -20.87
CA LEU A 108 -14.47 8.74 -20.10
C LEU A 108 -13.87 9.93 -20.88
N ASP A 109 -13.54 9.74 -22.15
CA ASP A 109 -12.91 10.73 -23.03
C ASP A 109 -11.65 11.38 -22.41
N LEU A 110 -10.78 10.53 -21.86
CA LEU A 110 -9.55 10.97 -21.19
C LEU A 110 -8.34 10.86 -22.11
N ASP A 111 -7.36 11.74 -21.89
CA ASP A 111 -6.03 11.57 -22.48
C ASP A 111 -5.36 10.28 -21.97
N ALA A 112 -4.36 9.80 -22.72
CA ALA A 112 -3.69 8.53 -22.41
C ALA A 112 -3.10 8.46 -20.99
N ARG A 113 -2.48 9.54 -20.50
CA ARG A 113 -1.87 9.56 -19.15
C ARG A 113 -2.92 9.48 -18.03
N PRO A 114 -3.93 10.36 -17.95
CA PRO A 114 -5.02 10.22 -16.98
C PRO A 114 -5.73 8.86 -17.08
N ALA A 115 -5.95 8.35 -18.30
CA ALA A 115 -6.57 7.04 -18.50
C ALA A 115 -5.75 5.90 -17.89
N VAL A 116 -4.42 5.91 -18.05
CA VAL A 116 -3.53 4.93 -17.40
C VAL A 116 -3.63 5.04 -15.87
N LEU A 117 -3.61 6.25 -15.31
CA LEU A 117 -3.70 6.45 -13.87
C LEU A 117 -5.02 5.94 -13.29
N VAL A 118 -6.14 6.22 -13.96
CA VAL A 118 -7.47 5.70 -13.57
C VAL A 118 -7.54 4.19 -13.74
N ALA A 119 -7.04 3.64 -14.84
CA ALA A 119 -7.00 2.20 -15.06
C ALA A 119 -6.19 1.49 -13.97
N LEU A 120 -4.99 2.01 -13.64
CA LEU A 120 -4.18 1.52 -12.53
C LEU A 120 -4.95 1.56 -11.21
N ALA A 121 -5.65 2.65 -10.90
CA ALA A 121 -6.46 2.75 -9.69
C ALA A 121 -7.60 1.72 -9.63
N LEU A 122 -8.17 1.33 -10.78
CA LEU A 122 -9.27 0.37 -10.86
C LEU A 122 -8.81 -1.09 -10.79
N VAL A 123 -7.69 -1.43 -11.43
CA VAL A 123 -7.27 -2.83 -11.61
C VAL A 123 -6.10 -3.26 -10.71
N THR A 124 -5.46 -2.32 -10.02
CA THR A 124 -4.37 -2.65 -9.08
C THR A 124 -4.96 -3.02 -7.73
N PRO A 125 -4.85 -4.29 -7.30
CA PRO A 125 -5.26 -4.66 -5.96
C PRO A 125 -4.30 -4.07 -4.92
N SER A 126 -4.78 -3.76 -3.72
CA SER A 126 -3.90 -3.31 -2.64
C SER A 126 -3.22 -4.50 -1.97
N THR A 127 -1.94 -4.72 -2.30
CA THR A 127 -1.14 -5.82 -1.74
C THR A 127 -1.13 -5.76 -0.21
N GLY A 128 -0.95 -4.58 0.38
CA GLY A 128 -0.91 -4.41 1.83
C GLY A 128 -2.19 -4.88 2.52
N PHE A 129 -3.36 -4.49 2.02
CA PHE A 129 -4.64 -4.93 2.60
C PHE A 129 -4.91 -6.41 2.37
N ILE A 130 -4.51 -6.97 1.23
CA ILE A 130 -4.64 -8.41 0.97
C ILE A 130 -3.80 -9.19 1.98
N LEU A 131 -2.51 -8.86 2.12
CA LEU A 131 -1.60 -9.58 3.01
C LEU A 131 -2.01 -9.50 4.48
N ASP A 132 -2.50 -8.34 4.93
CA ASP A 132 -3.05 -8.17 6.27
C ASP A 132 -4.30 -9.03 6.49
N SER A 133 -5.23 -9.02 5.51
CA SER A 133 -6.47 -9.80 5.61
C SER A 133 -6.25 -11.30 5.54
N LEU A 134 -5.25 -11.79 4.79
CA LEU A 134 -4.93 -13.23 4.67
C LEU A 134 -4.69 -13.90 6.03
N LYS A 135 -4.14 -13.16 7.00
CA LYS A 135 -3.88 -13.66 8.37
C LYS A 135 -5.17 -14.07 9.09
N THR A 136 -6.32 -13.53 8.68
CA THR A 136 -7.62 -13.76 9.33
C THR A 136 -8.47 -14.86 8.69
N PHE A 137 -8.19 -15.24 7.44
CA PHE A 137 -9.04 -16.15 6.68
C PHE A 137 -8.75 -17.64 6.90
N GLY A 138 -7.62 -18.01 7.54
CA GLY A 138 -7.30 -19.40 7.87
C GLY A 138 -7.06 -20.31 6.65
N PHE A 139 -6.66 -19.76 5.51
CA PHE A 139 -6.35 -20.56 4.31
C PHE A 139 -5.13 -21.47 4.50
N SER A 140 -5.02 -22.51 3.67
CA SER A 140 -3.84 -23.37 3.66
C SER A 140 -2.57 -22.57 3.29
N PRO A 141 -1.38 -22.98 3.77
CA PRO A 141 -0.12 -22.29 3.48
C PRO A 141 0.13 -22.09 1.98
N GLN A 142 -0.26 -23.08 1.17
CA GLN A 142 -0.14 -23.05 -0.28
C GLN A 142 -1.05 -21.96 -0.89
N ILE A 143 -2.32 -21.90 -0.50
CA ILE A 143 -3.26 -20.88 -1.01
C ILE A 143 -2.77 -19.48 -0.61
N ASN A 144 -2.38 -19.30 0.65
CA ASN A 144 -1.81 -18.04 1.12
C ASN A 144 -0.64 -17.63 0.25
N PHE A 145 0.32 -18.53 0.03
CA PHE A 145 1.47 -18.29 -0.83
C PHE A 145 1.07 -17.82 -2.24
N TRP A 146 0.15 -18.53 -2.90
CA TRP A 146 -0.31 -18.16 -4.23
C TRP A 146 -0.96 -16.76 -4.27
N ILE A 147 -1.77 -16.42 -3.27
CA ILE A 147 -2.38 -15.09 -3.20
C ILE A 147 -1.31 -14.02 -2.99
N LYS A 148 -0.34 -14.26 -2.09
CA LYS A 148 0.78 -13.33 -1.86
C LYS A 148 1.56 -13.04 -3.14
N VAL A 149 1.99 -14.08 -3.84
CA VAL A 149 2.79 -13.94 -5.08
C VAL A 149 2.02 -13.16 -6.14
N LYS A 150 0.74 -13.46 -6.33
CA LYS A 150 -0.09 -12.76 -7.34
C LYS A 150 -0.28 -11.29 -7.00
N ALA A 151 -0.59 -10.97 -5.74
CA ALA A 151 -0.77 -9.59 -5.28
C ALA A 151 0.51 -8.76 -5.46
N VAL A 152 1.65 -9.30 -4.99
CA VAL A 152 2.96 -8.65 -5.15
C VAL A 152 3.32 -8.44 -6.63
N SER A 153 3.02 -9.42 -7.50
CA SER A 153 3.26 -9.29 -8.95
C SER A 153 2.51 -8.10 -9.55
N THR A 154 1.23 -7.95 -9.22
CA THR A 154 0.40 -6.85 -9.74
C THR A 154 0.86 -5.49 -9.22
N GLU A 155 1.38 -5.42 -8.00
CA GLU A 155 1.97 -4.20 -7.46
C GLU A 155 3.21 -3.76 -8.25
N PHE A 156 4.09 -4.70 -8.63
CA PHE A 156 5.25 -4.38 -9.46
C PHE A 156 4.86 -3.83 -10.83
N VAL A 157 3.83 -4.41 -11.45
CA VAL A 157 3.27 -3.88 -12.70
C VAL A 157 2.78 -2.45 -12.49
N ALA A 158 2.02 -2.20 -11.42
CA ALA A 158 1.45 -0.89 -11.15
C ALA A 158 2.53 0.17 -10.87
N LEU A 159 3.51 -0.14 -10.01
CA LEU A 159 4.62 0.76 -9.71
C LEU A 159 5.47 1.05 -10.96
N GLY A 160 5.76 0.04 -11.78
CA GLY A 160 6.47 0.21 -13.03
C GLY A 160 5.71 1.09 -14.02
N ALA A 161 4.41 0.81 -14.21
CA ALA A 161 3.54 1.60 -15.07
C ALA A 161 3.39 3.04 -14.58
N LEU A 162 3.26 3.26 -13.26
CA LEU A 162 3.15 4.57 -12.64
C LEU A 162 4.45 5.36 -12.79
N MET A 163 5.60 4.72 -12.58
CA MET A 163 6.91 5.33 -12.82
C MET A 163 7.05 5.80 -14.26
N ILE A 164 6.71 4.95 -15.25
CA ILE A 164 6.75 5.33 -16.66
C ILE A 164 5.74 6.46 -16.95
N CYS A 165 4.51 6.32 -16.48
CA CYS A 165 3.46 7.30 -16.74
C CYS A 165 3.81 8.70 -16.19
N LEU A 166 4.39 8.76 -14.98
CA LEU A 166 4.70 10.02 -14.32
C LEU A 166 6.08 10.59 -14.70
N GLN A 167 7.09 9.75 -14.94
CA GLN A 167 8.48 10.19 -15.17
C GLN A 167 8.89 10.22 -16.65
N SER A 168 8.05 9.75 -17.59
CA SER A 168 8.34 9.73 -19.05
C SER A 168 8.46 11.10 -19.71
N VAL A 169 8.35 12.19 -18.95
CA VAL A 169 8.51 13.56 -19.47
C VAL A 169 9.96 13.86 -19.85
N SER A 170 10.94 13.20 -19.21
CA SER A 170 12.36 13.32 -19.56
C SER A 170 13.14 12.04 -19.25
N TRP A 171 13.99 11.62 -20.20
CA TRP A 171 14.92 10.50 -20.02
C TRP A 171 15.84 10.69 -18.81
N GLN A 172 16.24 11.93 -18.53
CA GLN A 172 17.09 12.25 -17.38
C GLN A 172 16.34 12.04 -16.07
N GLN A 173 15.09 12.50 -15.99
CA GLN A 173 14.26 12.38 -14.80
C GLN A 173 13.91 10.91 -14.50
N MET A 174 13.67 10.12 -15.55
CA MET A 174 13.48 8.69 -15.44
C MET A 174 14.76 7.98 -14.97
N ALA A 175 15.93 8.32 -15.52
CA ALA A 175 17.21 7.75 -15.08
C ALA A 175 17.52 8.07 -13.61
N ILE A 176 17.29 9.30 -13.18
CA ILE A 176 17.44 9.72 -11.77
C ILE A 176 16.47 8.94 -10.89
N SER A 177 15.21 8.79 -11.29
CA SER A 177 14.21 8.05 -10.51
C SER A 177 14.61 6.57 -10.33
N ILE A 178 15.08 5.93 -11.39
CA ILE A 178 15.60 4.55 -11.35
C ILE A 178 16.84 4.46 -10.45
N ALA A 179 17.77 5.41 -10.56
CA ALA A 179 18.97 5.44 -9.73
C ALA A 179 18.65 5.62 -8.24
N VAL A 180 17.74 6.53 -7.91
CA VAL A 180 17.27 6.76 -6.54
C VAL A 180 16.56 5.52 -6.00
N LEU A 181 15.68 4.89 -6.78
CA LEU A 181 14.99 3.67 -6.39
C LEU A 181 15.99 2.53 -6.14
N GLY A 182 16.95 2.34 -7.03
CA GLY A 182 18.04 1.37 -6.86
C GLY A 182 18.88 1.64 -5.61
N LEU A 183 19.20 2.91 -5.36
CA LEU A 183 19.89 3.35 -4.15
C LEU A 183 19.07 3.03 -2.89
N MET A 184 17.75 3.26 -2.90
CA MET A 184 16.87 2.94 -1.77
C MET A 184 16.80 1.43 -1.50
N ILE A 185 16.74 0.59 -2.54
CA ILE A 185 16.76 -0.88 -2.40
C ILE A 185 18.02 -1.34 -1.67
N ILE A 186 19.16 -0.67 -1.88
CA ILE A 186 20.43 -1.02 -1.23
C ILE A 186 20.55 -0.39 0.17
N LEU A 187 20.18 0.89 0.31
CA LEU A 187 20.33 1.65 1.55
C LEU A 187 19.35 1.22 2.63
N LEU A 188 18.07 1.00 2.30
CA LEU A 188 17.04 0.70 3.31
C LEU A 188 17.37 -0.56 4.14
N PRO A 189 17.76 -1.71 3.55
CA PRO A 189 18.17 -2.88 4.33
C PRO A 189 19.36 -2.59 5.25
N LEU A 190 20.31 -1.78 4.80
CA LEU A 190 21.48 -1.40 5.60
C LEU A 190 21.06 -0.52 6.78
N VAL A 191 20.22 0.49 6.54
CA VAL A 191 19.68 1.36 7.58
C VAL A 191 18.91 0.55 8.62
N PHE A 192 18.04 -0.38 8.18
CA PHE A 192 17.31 -1.27 9.10
C PHE A 192 18.24 -2.20 9.88
N LYS A 193 19.31 -2.72 9.27
CA LYS A 193 20.30 -3.54 9.96
C LYS A 193 21.05 -2.74 11.03
N ILE A 194 21.42 -1.50 10.73
CA ILE A 194 22.07 -0.59 11.68
C ILE A 194 21.10 -0.25 12.83
N PHE A 195 19.85 0.10 12.50
CA PHE A 195 18.80 0.35 13.46
C PHE A 195 18.61 -0.85 14.40
N ALA A 196 18.45 -2.05 13.84
CA ALA A 196 18.28 -3.28 14.61
C ALA A 196 19.49 -3.55 15.53
N LYS A 197 20.72 -3.31 15.06
CA LYS A 197 21.93 -3.55 15.86
C LYS A 197 22.11 -2.53 16.98
N LEU A 198 21.80 -1.25 16.73
CA LEU A 198 22.09 -0.16 17.67
C LEU A 198 20.94 0.12 18.64
N ILE A 199 19.69 0.06 18.18
CA ILE A 199 18.53 0.55 18.94
C ILE A 199 17.83 -0.57 19.69
N VAL A 200 17.67 -1.76 19.09
CA VAL A 200 16.98 -2.90 19.73
C VAL A 200 17.60 -3.30 21.08
N PRO A 201 18.95 -3.31 21.27
CA PRO A 201 19.54 -3.63 22.57
C PRO A 201 19.20 -2.63 23.68
N HIS A 202 18.88 -1.38 23.33
CA HIS A 202 18.58 -0.30 24.27
C HIS A 202 17.07 -0.13 24.53
N ALA A 203 16.22 -0.81 23.76
CA ALA A 203 14.76 -0.82 23.95
C ALA A 203 14.18 -2.25 23.83
N PRO A 204 14.67 -3.22 24.63
CA PRO A 204 14.14 -4.57 24.63
C PRO A 204 12.67 -4.55 25.04
N ASN A 205 11.79 -5.18 24.26
CA ASN A 205 10.32 -5.22 24.43
C ASN A 205 9.54 -3.94 24.07
N SER A 206 10.17 -2.98 23.41
CA SER A 206 9.40 -1.93 22.74
C SER A 206 8.55 -2.57 21.64
N GLU A 207 7.29 -2.13 21.49
CA GLU A 207 6.42 -2.47 20.35
C GLU A 207 6.93 -1.86 19.03
N PHE A 208 8.24 -1.79 18.82
CA PHE A 208 8.81 -1.70 17.48
C PHE A 208 8.66 -3.06 16.79
N THR A 209 7.41 -3.46 16.57
CA THR A 209 6.98 -4.50 15.61
C THR A 209 7.46 -4.19 14.18
N PHE A 210 8.18 -3.07 13.99
CA PHE A 210 8.83 -2.69 12.74
C PHE A 210 9.90 -3.69 12.26
N LEU A 211 10.57 -4.45 13.14
CA LEU A 211 11.69 -5.33 12.76
C LEU A 211 11.91 -6.55 13.68
N LEU A 212 10.88 -7.36 13.96
CA LEU A 212 11.03 -8.74 14.47
C LEU A 212 10.05 -9.69 13.78
#